data_AF-A0AA96WWC2-F1
#
_entry.id   AF-A0AA96WWC2-F1
#
_cell.length_a   1.000
_cell.length_b   1.000
_cell.length_c   1.000
_cell.angle_alpha   90.00
_cell.angle_beta   90.00
_cell.angle_gamma   90.00
#
_symmetry.space_group_name_H-M   'P 1'
#
loop_
_entity.id
_entity.type
_entity.pdbx_description
1 polymer ?
#
loop_
_entity_poly.entity_id
_entity_poly.type
_entity_poly.pdbx_seq_one_letter_code
_entity_poly.pdbx_strand_id
1 'polypeptide(L)' 'MENQWTARPLKVVQGVVISSLVIVVLAFIYGKFVHHPLRIWLADGEWCVRFSPDGSGKVLYGSECDR' A
#
# COMPACT_ATOMS: atom_id res chain seq x y z
N MET A 1 -16.32 4.44 42.70
CA MET A 1 -16.26 4.47 41.22
C MET A 1 -14.79 4.46 40.85
N GLU A 2 -14.23 3.29 40.56
CA GLU A 2 -12.81 3.13 40.29
C GLU A 2 -12.58 3.15 38.77
N ASN A 3 -12.22 4.30 38.24
CA ASN A 3 -11.95 4.50 36.82
C ASN A 3 -10.47 4.19 36.52
N GLN A 4 -10.04 2.95 36.77
CA GLN A 4 -8.68 2.53 36.44
C GLN A 4 -8.67 1.78 35.11
N TRP A 5 -8.67 2.54 34.00
CA TRP A 5 -8.28 2.06 32.68
C TRP A 5 -6.78 1.71 32.66
N THR A 6 -6.38 0.73 33.48
CA THR A 6 -5.00 0.25 33.52
C THR A 6 -4.83 -0.70 32.34
N ALA A 7 -4.52 -0.14 31.18
CA ALA A 7 -4.21 -0.92 29.99
C ALA A 7 -3.06 -1.88 30.34
N ARG A 8 -3.30 -3.19 30.25
CA ARG A 8 -2.26 -4.19 30.56
C ARG A 8 -1.07 -3.92 29.63
N PRO A 9 0.14 -3.66 30.16
CA PRO A 9 1.28 -3.23 29.35
C PRO A 9 1.58 -4.21 28.20
N LEU A 10 1.40 -5.51 28.44
CA LEU A 10 1.53 -6.54 27.42
C LEU A 10 0.55 -6.37 26.23
N LYS A 11 -0.69 -5.95 26.49
CA LYS A 11 -1.70 -5.72 25.44
C LYS A 11 -1.38 -4.47 24.62
N VAL A 12 -0.81 -3.45 25.26
CA VAL A 12 -0.34 -2.24 24.57
C VAL A 12 0.83 -2.58 23.64
N VAL A 13 1.83 -3.30 24.14
CA VAL A 13 2.98 -3.75 23.33
C VAL A 13 2.52 -4.61 22.16
N GLN A 14 1.61 -5.56 22.40
CA GLN A 14 1.04 -6.39 21.33
C GLN A 14 0.33 -5.54 20.26
N GLY A 15 -0.45 -4.54 20.67
CA GLY A 15 -1.12 -3.62 19.75
C GLY A 15 -0.13 -2.79 18.92
N VAL A 16 0.93 -2.28 19.54
CA VAL A 16 1.99 -1.50 18.86
C VAL A 16 2.73 -2.37 17.84
N VAL A 17 3.08 -3.61 18.20
CA VAL A 17 3.76 -4.54 17.29
C VAL A 17 2.89 -4.83 16.07
N ILE A 18 1.60 -5.17 16.28
CA ILE A 18 0.67 -5.43 15.18
C ILE A 18 0.52 -4.18 14.30
N SER A 19 0.33 -3.00 14.89
CA SER A 19 0.20 -1.76 14.15
C SER A 19 1.44 -1.44 13.32
N SER A 20 2.64 -1.62 13.90
CA SER A 20 3.91 -1.42 13.20
C SER A 20 4.08 -2.37 12.01
N LEU A 21 3.70 -3.65 12.16
CA LEU A 21 3.72 -4.63 11.08
C LEU A 21 2.79 -4.22 9.93
N VAL A 22 1.58 -3.76 10.25
CA VAL A 22 0.62 -3.27 9.24
C VAL A 22 1.20 -2.06 8.50
N ILE A 23 1.80 -1.11 9.22
CA ILE A 23 2.45 0.07 8.60
C ILE A 23 3.57 -0.34 7.65
N VAL A 24 4.43 -1.28 8.05
CA VAL A 24 5.53 -1.78 7.21
C VAL A 24 4.99 -2.45 5.94
N VAL A 25 3.95 -3.28 6.06
CA VAL A 25 3.32 -3.94 4.90
C VAL A 25 2.70 -2.90 3.96
N LEU A 26 1.98 -1.92 4.49
CA LEU A 26 1.39 -0.85 3.68
C LEU A 26 2.46 0.01 2.99
N ALA A 27 3.55 0.33 3.68
CA ALA A 27 4.67 1.08 3.11
C ALA A 27 5.36 0.28 2.00
N PHE A 28 5.52 -1.03 2.17
CA PHE A 28 6.08 -1.91 1.14
C PHE A 28 5.19 -1.98 -0.10
N ILE A 29 3.87 -2.14 0.09
CA ILE A 29 2.88 -2.12 -0.99
C ILE A 29 2.93 -0.75 -1.69
N TYR A 30 2.82 0.34 -0.95
CA TYR A 30 2.86 1.69 -1.51
C TYR A 30 4.14 1.95 -2.30
N GLY A 31 5.31 1.62 -1.74
CA GLY A 31 6.59 1.75 -2.43
C GLY A 31 6.65 0.92 -3.71
N LYS A 32 6.15 -0.32 -3.69
CA LYS A 32 6.06 -1.15 -4.89
C LYS A 32 5.18 -0.52 -5.97
N PHE A 33 4.01 0.00 -5.63
CA PHE A 33 3.04 0.55 -6.60
C PHE A 33 3.44 1.93 -7.12
N VAL A 34 4.12 2.75 -6.30
CA VAL A 34 4.63 4.06 -6.71
C VAL A 34 5.89 3.92 -7.57
N HIS A 35 6.78 2.99 -7.25
CA HIS A 35 8.04 2.84 -7.99
C HIS A 35 7.94 1.89 -9.19
N HIS A 36 7.00 0.94 -9.19
CA HIS A 36 6.81 0.02 -10.31
C HIS A 36 5.39 0.16 -10.88
N PRO A 37 5.24 0.59 -12.14
CA PRO A 37 3.93 0.59 -12.79
C PRO A 37 3.40 -0.85 -12.84
N LEU A 38 2.15 -1.04 -12.40
CA LEU A 38 1.47 -2.32 -12.55
C LEU A 38 1.17 -2.54 -14.03
N ARG A 39 1.89 -3.46 -14.66
CA ARG A 39 1.59 -3.98 -16.00
C ARG A 39 0.62 -5.15 -15.87
N ILE A 40 -0.57 -5.03 -16.45
CA ILE A 40 -1.59 -6.07 -16.51
C ILE A 40 -1.75 -6.45 -17.98
N TRP A 41 -1.52 -7.72 -18.28
CA TRP A 41 -1.75 -8.28 -19.62
C TRP A 41 -3.19 -8.78 -19.70
N LEU A 42 -4.02 -8.12 -20.51
CA LEU A 42 -5.40 -8.52 -20.80
C LEU A 42 -5.48 -9.09 -22.21
N ALA A 43 -6.57 -9.82 -22.50
CA ALA A 43 -6.79 -10.43 -23.82
C ALA A 43 -6.85 -9.40 -24.96
N ASP A 44 -7.15 -8.14 -24.66
CA ASP A 44 -7.26 -7.03 -25.62
C ASP A 44 -5.95 -6.23 -25.79
N GLY A 45 -4.84 -6.61 -25.13
CA GLY A 45 -3.53 -5.95 -25.21
C GLY A 45 -2.87 -5.66 -23.86
N GLU A 46 -1.72 -4.96 -23.88
CA GLU A 46 -1.02 -4.54 -22.65
C GLU A 46 -1.68 -3.29 -22.06
N TRP A 47 -2.05 -3.35 -20.78
CA TRP A 47 -2.54 -2.21 -20.00
C TRP A 47 -1.56 -1.96 -18.87
N CYS A 48 -1.28 -0.69 -18.58
CA CYS A 48 -0.47 -0.34 -17.43
C CYS A 48 -1.07 0.82 -16.67
N VAL A 49 -0.99 0.73 -15.35
CA VAL A 49 -1.39 1.82 -14.46
C VAL A 49 -0.12 2.46 -13.93
N ARG A 50 0.11 3.71 -14.35
CA ARG A 50 1.20 4.52 -13.82
C ARG A 50 0.64 5.35 -12.67
N PHE A 51 1.11 5.05 -11.46
CA PHE A 51 0.81 5.86 -10.29
C PHE A 51 1.87 6.95 -10.18
N SER A 52 1.40 8.19 -10.18
CA SER A 52 2.26 9.34 -9.94
C SER A 52 2.48 9.51 -8.43
N PRO A 53 3.60 10.10 -7.99
CA PRO A 53 3.91 10.29 -6.57
C PRO A 53 2.90 11.16 -5.82
N ASP A 54 2.08 11.95 -6.52
CA ASP A 54 0.93 12.69 -5.98
C ASP A 54 -0.32 11.82 -5.73
N GLY A 55 -0.27 10.52 -6.03
CA GLY A 55 -1.36 9.58 -5.83
C GLY A 55 -2.37 9.52 -6.97
N SER A 56 -2.22 10.34 -8.02
CA SER A 56 -3.01 10.19 -9.25
C SER A 56 -2.59 8.92 -10.01
N GLY A 57 -3.58 8.16 -10.47
CA GLY A 57 -3.38 7.01 -11.33
C GLY A 57 -3.80 7.33 -12.75
N LYS A 58 -2.92 7.10 -13.73
CA LYS A 58 -3.27 7.16 -15.15
C LYS A 58 -3.24 5.75 -15.74
N VAL A 59 -4.34 5.34 -16.36
CA VAL A 59 -4.41 4.11 -17.16
C VAL A 59 -3.85 4.43 -18.54
N LEU A 60 -2.84 3.66 -18.95
CA LEU A 60 -2.13 3.77 -20.22
C LEU A 60 -2.32 2.46 -20.99
N TYR A 61 -2.30 2.54 -22.32
CA TYR A 61 -2.64 1.43 -23.21
C TYR A 61 -1.55 1.17 -24.24
N GLY A 62 -1.23 -0.11 -24.46
CA GLY A 62 -0.32 -0.56 -25.53
C GLY A 62 1.05 0.11 -25.45
N SER A 63 1.47 0.78 -26.54
CA SER A 63 2.79 1.43 -26.65
C SER A 63 3.02 2.57 -25.65
N GLU A 64 1.97 3.07 -24.99
CA GLU A 64 2.12 4.06 -23.92
C GLU A 64 2.74 3.46 -22.64
N CYS A 65 2.79 2.13 -22.52
CA CYS A 65 3.41 1.43 -21.40
C CYS A 65 4.94 1.38 -21.45
N ASP A 66 5.53 1.60 -22.61
CA ASP A 66 6.99 1.52 -22.82
C ASP A 66 7.68 2.88 -22.76
N ARG A 67 6.95 3.95 -22.41
CA ARG A 67 7.41 5.35 -22.40
C ARG A 67 7.55 5.93 -21.00
#